data_AF-K2BYB6-F1
#
_entry.id   AF-K2BYB6-F1
#
_cell.length_a   1.000
_cell.length_b   1.000
_cell.length_c   1.000
_cell.angle_alpha   90.00
_cell.angle_beta   90.00
_cell.angle_gamma   90.00
#
_symmetry.space_group_name_H-M   'P 1'
#
loop_
_entity.id
_entity.type
_entity.pdbx_description
1 polymer ?
#
loop_
_entity_poly.entity_id
_entity_poly.type
_entity_poly.pdbx_seq_one_letter_code
_entity_poly.pdbx_strand_id
1 'polypeptide(L)' 'MSMIAISANDADSGESLYPQVTLDGVPKGTAPQSVSTPPGRHTIGFGQVPGYICLTPALSCDVPANGTGGAGGMYRRA' A
#
# COMPACT_ATOMS: atom_id res chain seq x y z
N MET A 1 2.18 19.36 4.01
CA MET A 1 2.19 18.14 4.85
C MET A 1 2.55 16.98 3.95
N SER A 2 3.45 16.11 4.38
CA SER A 2 3.79 14.91 3.60
C SER A 2 2.71 13.84 3.78
N MET A 3 2.49 13.04 2.74
CA MET A 3 1.50 11.95 2.75
C MET A 3 2.01 10.73 2.01
N ILE A 4 1.40 9.58 2.30
CA ILE A 4 1.56 8.38 1.49
C ILE A 4 0.19 7.94 0.98
N ALA A 5 0.10 7.75 -0.34
CA ALA A 5 -1.05 7.16 -1.00
C ALA A 5 -0.82 5.66 -1.17
N ILE A 6 -1.69 4.86 -0.56
CA ILE A 6 -1.63 3.41 -0.59
C ILE A 6 -2.79 2.89 -1.43
N SER A 7 -2.47 2.16 -2.50
CA SER A 7 -3.46 1.49 -3.35
C SER A 7 -3.11 0.01 -3.46
N ALA A 8 -4.10 -0.81 -3.79
CA ALA A 8 -3.92 -2.23 -4.02
C ALA A 8 -4.81 -2.67 -5.16
N ASN A 9 -4.22 -3.18 -6.24
CA ASN A 9 -4.96 -3.55 -7.45
C ASN A 9 -4.58 -4.96 -7.91
N ASP A 10 -5.51 -5.62 -8.58
CA ASP A 10 -5.22 -6.84 -9.33
C ASP A 10 -4.42 -6.50 -10.60
N ALA A 11 -3.38 -7.28 -10.88
CA ALA A 11 -2.45 -7.06 -11.97
C ALA A 11 -3.05 -7.43 -13.33
N ASP A 12 -4.04 -8.33 -13.38
CA ASP A 12 -4.67 -8.79 -14.61
C ASP A 12 -5.91 -7.95 -14.98
N SER A 13 -6.79 -7.69 -14.02
CA SER A 13 -8.05 -6.97 -14.25
C SER A 13 -8.01 -5.48 -13.87
N GLY A 14 -7.00 -5.03 -13.11
CA GLY A 14 -6.93 -3.64 -12.63
C GLY A 14 -7.96 -3.28 -11.57
N GLU A 15 -8.71 -4.27 -11.07
CA GLU A 15 -9.72 -4.09 -10.03
C GLU A 15 -9.04 -3.64 -8.73
N SER A 16 -9.59 -2.62 -8.08
CA SER A 16 -9.10 -2.25 -6.74
C SER A 16 -9.51 -3.33 -5.74
N LEU A 17 -8.50 -3.80 -5.01
CA LEU A 17 -8.64 -4.72 -3.91
C LEU A 17 -8.61 -3.95 -2.60
N TYR A 18 -9.19 -4.54 -1.57
CA TYR A 18 -9.28 -3.97 -0.24
C TYR A 18 -8.47 -4.78 0.81
N PRO A 19 -7.16 -5.07 0.58
CA PRO A 19 -6.34 -5.73 1.57
C PRO A 19 -6.15 -4.86 2.80
N GLN A 20 -5.93 -5.51 3.94
CA GLN A 20 -5.38 -4.86 5.13
C GLN A 20 -4.00 -4.27 4.79
N VAL A 21 -3.77 -3.04 5.21
CA VAL A 21 -2.51 -2.33 5.04
C VAL A 21 -1.90 -1.95 6.38
N THR A 22 -0.60 -2.16 6.49
CA THR A 22 0.22 -1.78 7.64
C THR A 22 1.30 -0.82 7.18
N LEU A 23 1.48 0.30 7.89
CA LEU A 23 2.54 1.25 7.65
C LEU A 23 3.54 1.19 8.82
N ASP A 24 4.80 0.85 8.54
CA ASP A 24 5.86 0.66 9.54
C ASP A 24 5.47 -0.31 10.65
N GLY A 25 4.71 -1.35 10.29
CA GLY A 25 4.15 -2.33 11.23
C GLY A 25 2.86 -1.89 11.94
N VAL A 26 2.39 -0.66 11.72
CA VAL A 26 1.15 -0.13 12.31
C VAL A 26 -0.02 -0.33 11.34
N PRO A 27 -1.09 -1.05 11.72
CA PRO A 27 -2.27 -1.21 10.86
C PRO A 27 -2.96 0.13 10.62
N LYS A 28 -3.24 0.45 9.35
CA LYS A 28 -3.91 1.69 8.94
C LYS A 28 -5.35 1.45 8.45
N GLY A 29 -5.70 0.21 8.12
CA GLY A 29 -7.03 -0.17 7.65
C GLY A 29 -6.94 -0.94 6.35
N THR A 30 -7.90 -0.76 5.45
CA THR A 30 -7.95 -1.41 4.14
C THR A 30 -7.69 -0.42 3.02
N ALA A 31 -6.82 -0.76 2.05
CA ALA A 31 -6.61 0.07 0.86
C ALA A 31 -7.91 0.27 0.05
N PRO A 32 -8.06 1.36 -0.72
CA PRO A 32 -7.12 2.49 -0.88
C PRO A 32 -7.21 3.49 0.28
N GLN A 33 -6.05 3.98 0.77
CA GLN A 33 -5.98 4.94 1.87
C GLN A 33 -4.85 5.96 1.66
N SER A 34 -5.07 7.18 2.13
CA SER A 34 -4.05 8.22 2.22
C SER A 34 -3.69 8.46 3.68
N VAL A 35 -2.43 8.24 4.03
CA VAL A 35 -1.95 8.37 5.41
C VAL A 35 -1.01 9.57 5.50
N SER A 36 -1.24 10.44 6.49
CA SER A 36 -0.31 11.53 6.79
C SER A 36 0.90 10.96 7.52
N THR A 37 2.09 11.14 6.96
CA THR A 37 3.36 10.64 7.50
C THR A 37 4.40 11.76 7.40
N PRO A 38 5.38 11.79 8.31
CA PRO A 38 6.55 12.63 8.09
C PRO A 38 7.27 12.22 6.80
N PRO A 39 8.07 13.12 6.20
CA PRO A 39 8.94 12.73 5.10
C PRO A 39 10.02 11.76 5.56
N GLY A 40 10.40 10.85 4.67
CA GLY A 40 11.37 9.80 4.91
C GLY A 40 10.97 8.46 4.33
N ARG A 41 11.76 7.43 4.64
CA ARG A 41 11.52 6.07 4.18
C ARG A 41 10.49 5.37 5.06
N HIS A 42 9.43 4.88 4.44
CA HIS A 42 8.37 4.13 5.10
C HIS A 42 8.21 2.75 4.48
N THR A 43 7.82 1.77 5.29
CA THR A 43 7.57 0.40 4.85
C THR A 43 6.07 0.09 4.90
N ILE A 44 5.51 -0.34 3.78
CA ILE A 44 4.10 -0.62 3.60
C ILE A 44 3.95 -2.13 3.47
N GLY A 45 3.23 -2.73 4.40
CA GLY A 45 2.83 -4.14 4.36
C GLY A 45 1.42 -4.28 3.82
N PHE A 46 1.24 -5.29 2.98
CA PHE A 46 -0.02 -5.63 2.33
C PHE A 46 -0.46 -7.03 2.80
N GLY A 47 -1.65 -7.11 3.37
CA GLY A 47 -2.25 -8.35 3.85
C GLY A 47 -2.75 -9.24 2.71
N GLN A 48 -2.91 -10.53 2.97
CA GLN A 48 -3.48 -11.44 1.97
C GLN A 48 -4.95 -11.13 1.70
N VAL A 49 -5.34 -11.20 0.42
CA VAL A 49 -6.73 -11.13 -0.02
C VAL A 49 -7.14 -12.55 -0.45
N PRO A 50 -8.26 -13.10 0.07
CA PRO A 50 -8.74 -14.41 -0.35
C PRO A 50 -8.95 -14.48 -1.86
N GLY A 51 -8.43 -15.54 -2.50
CA GLY A 51 -8.50 -15.70 -3.96
C GLY A 51 -7.43 -14.93 -4.76
N TYR A 52 -6.51 -14.24 -4.08
CA TYR A 52 -5.41 -13.52 -4.73
C TYR A 52 -4.06 -13.82 -4.05
N ILE A 53 -3.03 -13.85 -4.87
CA ILE A 53 -1.62 -13.94 -4.50
C ILE A 53 -1.08 -12.52 -4.44
N CYS A 54 -0.58 -12.10 -3.28
CA CYS A 54 0.09 -10.81 -3.15
C CYS A 54 1.49 -10.90 -3.76
N LEU A 55 1.76 -10.14 -4.82
CA LEU A 55 3.08 -10.07 -5.47
C LEU A 55 4.02 -9.11 -4.74
N THR A 56 3.46 -8.17 -3.97
CA THR A 56 4.19 -7.14 -3.22
C THR A 56 3.70 -7.10 -1.77
N PRO A 57 4.08 -8.10 -0.94
CA PRO A 57 3.65 -8.18 0.45
C PRO A 57 4.25 -7.05 1.31
N ALA A 58 5.42 -6.54 0.93
CA ALA A 58 6.04 -5.39 1.55
C ALA A 58 6.68 -4.50 0.47
N LEU A 59 6.44 -3.20 0.57
CA LEU A 59 7.00 -2.18 -0.31
C LEU A 59 7.61 -1.08 0.54
N SER A 60 8.86 -0.68 0.27
CA SER A 60 9.42 0.52 0.88
C SER A 60 9.28 1.68 -0.09
N CYS A 61 8.65 2.77 0.34
CA CYS A 61 8.61 4.01 -0.43
C CYS A 61 9.31 5.14 0.33
N ASP A 62 9.89 6.07 -0.42
CA ASP A 62 10.41 7.31 0.14
C ASP A 62 9.37 8.41 -0.04
N VAL A 63 8.98 9.06 1.06
CA VAL A 63 8.02 10.15 1.06
C VAL A 63 8.80 11.48 1.06
N PRO A 64 8.74 12.29 0.00
CA PRO A 64 9.46 13.56 -0.04
C PRO A 64 8.88 14.58 0.95
N ALA A 65 9.73 15.52 1.39
CA ALA A 65 9.32 16.64 2.22
C ALA A 65 8.23 17.45 1.52
N ASN A 66 7.09 17.59 2.20
CA ASN A 66 5.91 18.30 1.71
C ASN A 66 5.33 17.72 0.39
N GLY A 67 5.54 16.43 0.12
CA GLY A 67 4.98 15.74 -1.04
C GLY A 67 4.30 14.42 -0.70
N THR A 68 3.86 13.71 -1.74
CA THR A 68 3.10 12.46 -1.61
C THR A 68 3.93 11.29 -2.14
N GLY A 69 4.27 10.33 -1.28
CA GLY A 69 4.81 9.04 -1.69
C GLY A 69 3.70 8.11 -2.20
N GLY A 70 4.00 7.27 -3.17
CA GLY A 70 3.07 6.27 -3.70
C GLY A 70 3.49 4.86 -3.31
N ALA A 71 2.54 4.07 -2.81
CA ALA A 71 2.72 2.65 -2.52
C ALA A 71 1.58 1.84 -3.13
N GLY A 72 1.89 1.08 -4.20
CA GLY A 72 0.94 0.22 -4.88
C GLY A 72 1.21 -1.25 -4.58
N GLY A 73 0.24 -1.93 -3.97
CA GLY A 73 0.23 -3.37 -3.83
C GLY A 73 -0.31 -4.01 -5.11
N MET A 74 0.45 -4.93 -5.69
CA MET A 74 0.04 -5.73 -6.83
C MET A 74 -0.37 -7.13 -6.37
N TYR A 75 -1.53 -7.55 -6.85
CA TYR A 75 -2.09 -8.87 -6.59
C TYR A 75 -2.30 -9.60 -7.91
N ARG A 76 -2.34 -10.92 -7.84
CA ARG A 76 -2.70 -11.76 -8.98
C ARG A 76 -3.72 -12.78 -8.53
N ARG A 77 -4.80 -12.97 -9.28
CA ARG A 77 -5.78 -14.02 -8.97
C ARG A 77 -5.09 -15.39 -8.87
N ALA A 78 -5.42 -16.12 -7.81
CA ALA A 78 -4.91 -17.47 -7.56
C ALA A 78 -5.58 -18.51 -8.47
#